data_AF-A0A5C7SEQ5-F1
#
_entry.id   AF-A0A5C7SEQ5-F1
#
_cell.length_a   1.000
_cell.length_b   1.000
_cell.length_c   1.000
_cell.angle_alpha   90.00
_cell.angle_beta   90.00
_cell.angle_gamma   90.00
#
_symmetry.space_group_name_H-M   'P 1'
#
loop_
_entity.id
_entity.type
_entity.pdbx_description
1 polymer ?
#
loop_
_entity_poly.entity_id
_entity_poly.type
_entity_poly.pdbx_seq_one_letter_code
_entity_poly.pdbx_strand_id
1 'polypeptide(L)'
;MANIHNIEYTDTFGGEANYCWVRRAKIHMPELTHYGYDGGTNYAKASAVYNRELMKRAKAKVGLTGVRGRVDHHGDCSEFRPYGMCTVLFVNWSEDGDND
;
A
#
# COMPACT_ATOMS: atom_id res chain seq x y z
N MET A 1 9.17 -2.99 -16.51
CA MET A 1 8.67 -1.76 -15.87
C MET A 1 8.77 -1.92 -14.36
N ALA A 2 8.47 -0.87 -13.59
CA ALA A 2 8.25 -0.98 -12.16
C ALA A 2 6.82 -0.50 -11.89
N ASN A 3 6.11 -1.18 -10.99
CA ASN A 3 4.80 -0.77 -10.54
C ASN A 3 4.93 0.39 -9.55
N ILE A 4 4.15 1.44 -9.73
CA ILE A 4 4.14 2.60 -8.83
C ILE A 4 2.89 2.54 -7.96
N HIS A 5 3.08 2.87 -6.68
CA HIS A 5 2.00 2.96 -5.70
C HIS A 5 2.01 4.31 -5.02
N ASN A 6 0.83 4.95 -5.02
CA ASN A 6 0.55 6.16 -4.26
C ASN A 6 0.14 5.77 -2.85
N ILE A 7 0.77 6.42 -1.87
CA ILE A 7 0.58 6.17 -0.45
C ILE A 7 -0.02 7.42 0.17
N GLU A 8 -1.12 7.28 0.89
CA GLU A 8 -1.76 8.37 1.61
C GLU A 8 -1.97 7.97 3.07
N TYR A 9 -1.40 8.74 3.99
CA TYR A 9 -1.53 8.51 5.43
C TYR A 9 -2.17 9.72 6.10
N THR A 10 -3.23 9.47 6.86
CA THR A 10 -3.96 10.52 7.56
C THR A 10 -4.57 10.05 8.88
N ASP A 11 -5.03 10.98 9.72
CA ASP A 11 -5.86 10.69 10.88
C ASP A 11 -7.29 10.29 10.48
N THR A 12 -8.04 9.78 11.46
CA THR A 12 -9.46 9.51 11.31
C THR A 12 -10.28 10.32 12.29
N PHE A 13 -11.47 10.75 11.85
CA PHE A 13 -12.48 11.39 12.69
C PHE A 13 -13.75 10.55 12.65
N GLY A 14 -14.17 10.01 13.80
CA GLY A 14 -15.31 9.09 13.86
C GLY A 14 -15.07 7.75 13.12
N GLY A 15 -13.82 7.40 12.81
CA GLY A 15 -13.46 6.21 12.04
C GLY A 15 -13.29 6.45 10.54
N GLU A 16 -13.69 7.61 10.04
CA GLU A 16 -13.54 7.99 8.63
C GLU A 16 -12.23 8.74 8.40
N ALA A 17 -11.67 8.63 7.20
CA ALA A 17 -10.44 9.35 6.83
C ALA A 17 -10.66 10.87 6.92
N ASN A 18 -9.81 11.55 7.68
CA ASN A 18 -9.85 12.99 7.84
C ASN A 18 -8.80 13.61 6.91
N TYR A 19 -9.18 14.31 5.85
CA TYR A 19 -8.22 14.89 4.90
C TYR A 19 -7.69 16.28 5.30
N CYS A 20 -7.87 16.70 6.56
CA CYS A 20 -7.33 17.96 7.08
C CYS A 20 -5.81 18.03 7.05
N TRP A 21 -5.13 16.89 7.17
CA TRP A 21 -3.71 16.73 6.86
C TRP A 21 -3.50 15.40 6.15
N VAL A 22 -2.47 15.28 5.34
CA VAL A 22 -2.17 14.02 4.65
C VAL A 22 -0.68 13.95 4.35
N ARG A 23 -0.07 12.82 4.66
CA ARG A 23 1.30 12.51 4.25
C ARG A 23 1.24 11.62 3.02
N ARG A 24 1.75 12.14 1.90
CA ARG A 24 1.81 11.43 0.62
C ARG A 24 3.21 10.91 0.33
N ALA A 25 3.30 9.73 -0.28
CA ALA A 25 4.55 9.18 -0.79
C ALA A 25 4.29 8.31 -2.02
N LYS A 26 5.33 8.12 -2.85
CA LYS A 26 5.33 7.16 -3.95
C LYS A 26 6.28 6.01 -3.64
N ILE A 27 5.91 4.80 -4.04
CA ILE A 27 6.73 3.60 -3.89
C ILE A 27 6.82 2.88 -5.23
N HIS A 28 8.05 2.52 -5.58
CA HIS A 28 8.32 1.67 -6.73
C HIS A 28 8.45 0.22 -6.25
N MET A 29 7.73 -0.66 -6.93
CA MET A 29 7.73 -2.10 -6.74
C MET A 29 8.16 -2.78 -8.04
N PRO A 30 8.99 -3.83 -7.99
CA PRO A 30 9.27 -4.59 -9.19
C PRO A 30 8.03 -5.36 -9.66
N GLU A 31 8.02 -5.79 -10.94
CA GLU A 31 6.92 -6.58 -11.49
C GLU A 31 6.73 -7.91 -10.78
N LEU A 32 5.53 -8.52 -10.91
CA LEU A 32 5.27 -9.86 -10.35
C LEU A 32 6.25 -10.93 -10.85
N THR A 33 6.84 -10.75 -12.04
CA THR A 33 7.87 -11.67 -12.58
C THR A 33 9.12 -11.72 -11.70
N HIS A 34 9.47 -10.61 -11.02
CA HIS A 34 10.54 -10.58 -10.02
C HIS A 34 10.26 -11.53 -8.84
N TYR A 35 8.97 -11.74 -8.53
CA TYR A 35 8.51 -12.64 -7.48
C TYR A 35 8.23 -14.06 -7.98
N GLY A 36 8.65 -14.39 -9.20
CA GLY A 36 8.55 -15.73 -9.79
C GLY A 36 7.20 -16.02 -10.45
N TYR A 37 6.46 -14.99 -10.86
CA TYR A 37 5.34 -15.16 -11.79
C TYR A 37 5.86 -15.38 -13.21
N ASP A 38 5.42 -16.43 -13.88
CA ASP A 38 5.87 -16.81 -15.23
C ASP A 38 4.88 -16.39 -16.33
N GLY A 39 3.79 -15.69 -15.98
CA GLY A 39 2.74 -15.30 -16.91
C GLY A 39 1.55 -16.27 -17.01
N GLY A 40 1.58 -17.41 -16.30
CA GLY A 40 0.47 -18.38 -16.34
C GLY A 40 0.24 -19.15 -15.04
N THR A 41 1.31 -19.49 -14.32
CA THR A 41 1.26 -20.25 -13.08
C THR A 41 1.84 -19.43 -11.92
N ASN A 42 1.67 -19.91 -10.69
CA ASN A 42 2.30 -19.32 -9.49
C ASN A 42 1.86 -17.88 -9.11
N TYR A 43 0.83 -17.33 -9.76
CA TYR A 43 0.30 -15.97 -9.48
C TYR A 43 0.03 -15.75 -7.98
N ALA A 44 -0.73 -16.64 -7.35
CA ALA A 44 -1.13 -16.48 -5.95
C ALA A 44 0.05 -16.39 -4.97
N LYS A 45 1.15 -17.11 -5.26
CA LYS A 45 2.36 -17.07 -4.42
C LYS A 45 3.13 -15.77 -4.67
N ALA A 46 3.33 -15.42 -5.94
CA ALA A 46 4.03 -14.19 -6.32
C ALA A 46 3.31 -12.95 -5.76
N SER A 47 1.98 -12.88 -5.91
CA SER A 47 1.16 -11.78 -5.41
C SER A 47 1.16 -11.69 -3.88
N ALA A 48 1.15 -12.81 -3.17
CA ALA A 48 1.24 -12.81 -1.71
C ALA A 48 2.59 -12.25 -1.19
N VAL A 49 3.70 -12.57 -1.86
CA VAL A 49 5.02 -12.03 -1.52
C VAL A 49 5.09 -10.53 -1.88
N TYR A 50 4.61 -10.16 -3.06
CA TYR A 50 4.51 -8.78 -3.52
C TYR A 50 3.73 -7.91 -2.54
N ASN A 51 2.51 -8.31 -2.15
CA ASN A 51 1.64 -7.55 -1.25
C ASN A 51 2.29 -7.37 0.14
N ARG A 52 2.99 -8.40 0.63
CA ARG A 52 3.72 -8.32 1.90
C ARG A 52 4.85 -7.30 1.83
N GLU A 53 5.61 -7.28 0.74
CA GLU A 53 6.69 -6.32 0.56
C GLU A 53 6.16 -4.89 0.33
N LEU A 54 5.13 -4.73 -0.50
CA LEU A 54 4.44 -3.47 -0.73
C LEU A 54 4.01 -2.84 0.61
N MET A 55 3.31 -3.59 1.45
CA MET A 55 2.85 -3.09 2.74
C MET A 55 4.00 -2.75 3.69
N LYS A 56 5.11 -3.51 3.67
CA LYS A 56 6.32 -3.17 4.45
C LYS A 56 6.92 -1.84 4.00
N ARG A 57 7.08 -1.64 2.68
CA ARG A 57 7.62 -0.39 2.12
C ARG A 57 6.68 0.79 2.38
N ALA A 58 5.37 0.59 2.23
CA ALA A 58 4.33 1.59 2.53
C ALA A 58 4.43 2.08 3.97
N LYS A 59 4.39 1.16 4.93
CA LYS A 59 4.55 1.48 6.35
C LYS A 59 5.87 2.20 6.63
N ALA A 60 6.98 1.75 6.05
CA ALA A 60 8.27 2.38 6.27
C ALA A 60 8.31 3.84 5.79
N LYS A 61 7.69 4.16 4.65
CA LYS A 61 7.65 5.53 4.11
C LYS A 61 6.89 6.52 4.99
N VAL A 62 5.88 6.05 5.72
CA VAL A 62 5.07 6.91 6.60
C VAL A 62 5.46 6.81 8.08
N GLY A 63 6.47 6.00 8.42
CA GLY A 63 6.98 5.85 9.79
C GLY A 63 6.21 4.83 10.65
N LEU A 64 5.47 3.92 10.04
CA LEU A 64 4.69 2.86 10.70
C LEU A 64 5.41 1.50 10.74
N THR A 65 6.74 1.48 10.61
CA THR A 65 7.52 0.23 10.70
C THR A 65 7.27 -0.46 12.04
N GLY A 66 6.94 -1.75 12.00
CA GLY A 66 6.66 -2.55 13.20
C GLY A 66 5.26 -2.35 13.80
N VAL A 67 4.49 -1.36 13.32
CA VAL A 67 3.14 -1.09 13.83
C VAL A 67 2.16 -2.17 13.36
N ARG A 68 1.46 -2.75 14.34
CA ARG A 68 0.40 -3.74 14.14
C ARG A 68 -0.93 -3.06 13.81
N GLY A 69 -1.73 -3.75 13.03
CA GLY A 69 -3.03 -3.26 12.59
C GLY A 69 -3.69 -4.25 11.64
N ARG A 70 -4.86 -3.87 11.17
CA ARG A 70 -5.64 -4.62 10.19
C ARG A 70 -5.33 -4.10 8.79
N VAL A 71 -5.22 -5.03 7.83
CA VAL A 71 -5.17 -4.70 6.40
C VAL A 71 -6.47 -5.19 5.79
N ASP A 72 -7.14 -4.33 5.06
CA ASP A 72 -8.32 -4.66 4.26
C ASP A 72 -8.02 -4.33 2.79
N HIS A 73 -8.47 -5.22 1.90
CA HIS A 73 -8.21 -5.10 0.46
C HIS A 73 -9.52 -4.80 -0.26
N HIS A 74 -9.51 -3.75 -1.06
CA HIS A 74 -10.65 -3.24 -1.82
C HIS A 74 -10.24 -3.11 -3.30
N GLY A 75 -10.31 -4.22 -4.04
CA GLY A 75 -9.83 -4.29 -5.42
C GLY A 75 -8.34 -3.92 -5.50
N ASP A 76 -8.05 -2.81 -6.15
CA ASP A 76 -6.67 -2.31 -6.35
C ASP A 76 -6.20 -1.36 -5.23
N CYS A 77 -7.08 -1.04 -4.28
CA CYS A 77 -6.75 -0.26 -3.09
C CYS A 77 -6.54 -1.18 -1.89
N SER A 78 -5.45 -0.97 -1.16
CA SER A 78 -5.23 -1.61 0.15
C SER A 78 -5.28 -0.56 1.25
N GLU A 79 -6.06 -0.84 2.29
CA GLU A 79 -6.20 -0.02 3.48
C GLU A 79 -5.47 -0.68 4.65
N PHE A 80 -4.73 0.10 5.44
CA PHE A 80 -4.15 -0.34 6.69
C PHE A 80 -4.58 0.56 7.85
N ARG A 81 -5.19 -0.05 8.87
CA ARG A 81 -5.61 0.61 10.11
C ARG A 81 -4.77 0.09 11.28
N PRO A 82 -3.82 0.88 11.81
CA PRO A 82 -3.11 0.55 13.04
C PRO A 82 -4.06 0.34 14.23
N TYR A 83 -3.72 -0.58 15.12
CA TYR A 83 -4.49 -0.75 16.35
C TYR A 83 -4.18 0.36 17.36
N GLY A 84 -5.22 0.89 18.02
CA GLY A 84 -5.05 1.92 19.06
C GLY A 84 -4.64 3.28 18.53
N MET A 85 -4.76 3.54 17.23
CA MET A 85 -4.46 4.83 16.61
C MET A 85 -5.63 5.27 15.73
N CYS A 86 -6.03 6.54 15.83
CA CYS A 86 -7.03 7.15 14.96
C CYS A 86 -6.36 7.58 13.65
N THR A 87 -5.81 6.62 12.90
CA THR A 87 -5.13 6.90 11.62
C THR A 87 -5.39 5.79 10.62
N VAL A 88 -5.32 6.11 9.33
CA VAL A 88 -5.51 5.17 8.22
C VAL A 88 -4.48 5.42 7.14
N LEU A 89 -4.00 4.34 6.53
CA LEU A 89 -3.06 4.33 5.43
C LEU A 89 -3.73 3.71 4.21
N PHE A 90 -3.77 4.43 3.10
CA PHE A 90 -4.19 3.92 1.79
C PHE A 90 -2.97 3.67 0.91
N VAL A 91 -3.04 2.58 0.15
CA VAL A 91 -2.06 2.17 -0.85
C VAL A 91 -2.81 1.89 -2.13
N ASN A 92 -2.63 2.77 -3.12
CA ASN A 92 -3.30 2.69 -4.42
C ASN A 92 -2.26 2.44 -5.50
N TRP A 93 -2.56 1.54 -6.42
CA TRP A 93 -1.79 1.43 -7.65
C TRP A 93 -1.95 2.69 -8.51
N SER A 94 -0.90 3.05 -9.25
CA SER A 94 -0.87 4.24 -10.12
C SER A 94 -0.07 3.91 -11.39
N GLU A 95 -0.61 4.28 -12.55
CA GLU A 95 0.14 4.27 -13.80
C GLU A 95 1.21 5.37 -13.78
N ASP A 96 2.36 5.11 -14.39
CA ASP A 96 3.34 6.14 -14.76
C ASP A 96 2.66 7.12 -15.74
N GLY A 97 1.89 8.09 -15.24
CA GLY A 97 1.05 8.93 -16.10
C GLY A 97 0.20 10.01 -15.44
N ASP A 98 0.00 10.00 -14.12
CA ASP A 98 -0.63 11.14 -13.42
C ASP A 98 0.36 12.31 -13.38
N ASN A 99 0.43 13.03 -14.50
CA ASN A 99 0.95 14.38 -14.58
C ASN A 99 0.02 15.27 -13.75
N ASP A 100 0.62 15.97 -12.80
CA ASP A 100 0.04 17.14 -12.13
C ASP A 100 -0.41 18.19 -13.17
#